data_AF-W1XGC5-F1
#
_entry.id   AF-W1XGC5-F1
#
_cell.length_a   1.000
_cell.length_b   1.000
_cell.length_c   1.000
_cell.angle_alpha   90.00
_cell.angle_beta   90.00
_cell.angle_gamma   90.00
#
_symmetry.space_group_name_H-M   'P 1'
#
loop_
_entity.id
_entity.type
_entity.pdbx_description
1 polymer ?
#
loop_
_entity_poly.entity_id
_entity_poly.type
_entity_poly.pdbx_seq_one_letter_code
_entity_poly.pdbx_strand_id
1 'polypeptide(L)'
;YDFALPVLVLNALYSGNGNNLKRWLEMSPMKQFTTLDTHDGIGIVDVKDLMTDEEIHETKEAMFTKGANVKKIYNTAAYNNLDIYQVNCTYYSALGNNDKAYLLARAIQFFAPGIPQVYYV
;
A
#
# COMPACT_ATOMS: atom_id res chain seq x y z
N TYR A 1 5.17 -7.50 -10.99
CA TYR A 1 4.16 -7.24 -9.96
C TYR A 1 3.96 -5.75 -9.88
N ASP A 2 2.73 -5.29 -9.66
CA ASP A 2 2.44 -3.89 -9.38
C ASP A 2 2.65 -3.62 -7.90
N PHE A 3 3.89 -3.30 -7.50
CA PHE A 3 4.23 -2.98 -6.11
C PHE A 3 3.99 -1.51 -5.74
N ALA A 4 3.74 -0.65 -6.72
CA ALA A 4 3.37 0.74 -6.48
C ALA A 4 1.89 0.87 -6.06
N LEU A 5 1.00 0.07 -6.68
CA LEU A 5 -0.44 0.13 -6.45
C LEU A 5 -0.87 0.06 -4.98
N PRO A 6 -0.34 -0.84 -4.11
CA PRO A 6 -0.70 -0.87 -2.69
C PRO A 6 -0.55 0.50 -1.99
N VAL A 7 0.61 1.15 -2.14
CA VAL A 7 0.89 2.40 -1.44
C VAL A 7 0.12 3.57 -2.05
N LEU A 8 -0.03 3.60 -3.38
CA LEU A 8 -0.81 4.63 -4.08
C LEU A 8 -2.29 4.60 -3.69
N VAL A 9 -2.87 3.40 -3.52
CA VAL A 9 -4.25 3.25 -3.06
C VAL A 9 -4.39 3.70 -1.61
N LEU A 10 -3.46 3.32 -0.72
CA LEU A 10 -3.46 3.79 0.67
C LEU A 10 -3.34 5.33 0.74
N ASN A 11 -2.43 5.92 -0.03
CA ASN A 11 -2.25 7.37 -0.11
C ASN A 11 -3.55 8.06 -0.54
N ALA A 12 -4.21 7.57 -1.59
CA ALA A 12 -5.45 8.15 -2.09
C ALA A 12 -6.59 8.04 -1.07
N LEU A 13 -6.71 6.91 -0.37
CA LEU A 13 -7.75 6.69 0.64
C LEU A 13 -7.49 7.48 1.93
N TYR A 14 -6.24 7.71 2.30
CA TYR A 14 -5.91 8.50 3.49
C TYR A 14 -6.05 10.01 3.28
N SER A 15 -5.63 10.51 2.12
CA SER A 15 -5.61 11.94 1.79
C SER A 15 -6.91 12.42 1.14
N GLY A 16 -7.70 11.51 0.56
CA GLY A 16 -8.82 11.87 -0.30
C GLY A 16 -8.40 12.39 -1.68
N ASN A 17 -7.10 12.32 -2.02
CA ASN A 17 -6.54 12.80 -3.29
C ASN A 17 -6.06 11.63 -4.16
N GLY A 18 -6.75 11.39 -5.27
CA GLY A 18 -6.45 10.29 -6.20
C GLY A 18 -5.44 10.61 -7.30
N ASN A 19 -4.78 11.78 -7.30
CA ASN A 19 -3.96 12.23 -8.44
C ASN A 19 -2.79 11.29 -8.76
N ASN A 20 -2.03 10.85 -7.75
CA ASN A 20 -0.89 9.95 -7.95
C ASN A 20 -1.37 8.56 -8.44
N LEU A 21 -2.44 8.04 -7.84
CA LEU A 21 -3.07 6.78 -8.27
C LEU A 21 -3.56 6.86 -9.72
N LYS A 22 -4.26 7.94 -10.08
CA LYS A 22 -4.73 8.15 -11.46
C LYS A 22 -3.57 8.17 -12.44
N ARG A 23 -2.54 8.97 -12.16
CA ARG A 23 -1.35 9.07 -13.01
C ARG A 23 -0.68 7.71 -13.20
N TRP A 24 -0.55 6.91 -12.13
CA TRP A 24 -0.03 5.56 -12.22
C TRP A 24 -0.88 4.66 -13.11
N LEU A 25 -2.20 4.62 -12.91
CA LEU A 25 -3.11 3.80 -13.71
C LEU A 25 -3.10 4.17 -15.20
N GLU A 26 -2.82 5.42 -15.55
CA GLU A 26 -2.69 5.88 -16.94
C GLU A 26 -1.39 5.41 -17.60
N MET A 27 -0.32 5.16 -16.83
CA MET A 27 1.01 4.80 -17.36
C MET A 27 1.44 3.36 -17.04
N SER A 28 0.71 2.64 -16.19
CA SER A 28 1.13 1.34 -15.69
C SER A 28 1.13 0.28 -16.79
N PRO A 29 2.08 -0.69 -16.76
CA PRO A 29 2.11 -1.76 -17.75
C PRO A 29 0.84 -2.62 -17.71
N MET A 30 0.24 -2.92 -18.87
CA MET A 30 -0.96 -3.77 -18.94
C MET A 30 -0.75 -5.21 -18.48
N LYS A 31 0.50 -5.72 -18.52
CA LYS A 31 0.85 -7.13 -18.22
C LYS A 31 1.57 -7.22 -16.88
N GLN A 32 0.81 -7.20 -15.80
CA GLN A 32 1.32 -7.30 -14.44
C GLN A 32 0.38 -8.08 -13.54
N PHE A 33 0.88 -8.56 -12.41
CA PHE A 33 0.05 -9.05 -11.31
C PHE A 33 -0.20 -7.89 -10.36
N THR A 34 -1.46 -7.49 -10.19
CA THR A 34 -1.82 -6.44 -9.23
C THR A 34 -2.05 -7.05 -7.86
N THR A 35 -1.55 -6.39 -6.83
CA THR A 35 -1.75 -6.82 -5.44
C THR A 35 -2.02 -5.62 -4.53
N LEU A 36 -2.56 -5.88 -3.36
CA LEU A 36 -2.60 -4.93 -2.24
C LEU A 36 -1.73 -5.45 -1.08
N ASP A 37 -1.81 -6.75 -0.82
CA ASP A 37 -1.10 -7.49 0.22
C ASP A 37 -0.35 -8.69 -0.38
N THR A 38 0.77 -9.05 0.24
CA THR A 38 1.52 -10.26 -0.10
C THR A 38 1.88 -11.00 1.19
N HIS A 39 2.77 -12.00 1.07
CA HIS A 39 3.39 -12.63 2.23
C HIS A 39 4.49 -11.76 2.86
N ASP A 40 4.97 -10.74 2.13
CA ASP A 40 5.94 -9.75 2.60
C ASP A 40 5.20 -8.50 3.12
N GLY A 41 5.96 -7.49 3.56
CA GLY A 41 5.41 -6.20 3.97
C GLY A 41 5.04 -5.29 2.79
N ILE A 42 4.37 -4.17 3.10
CA ILE A 42 3.99 -3.16 2.10
C ILE A 42 5.23 -2.31 1.76
N GLY A 43 5.73 -2.42 0.53
CA GLY A 43 6.96 -1.77 0.06
C GLY A 43 6.81 -0.25 -0.15
N ILE A 44 7.41 0.54 0.73
CA ILE A 44 7.33 2.02 0.67
C ILE A 44 8.25 2.60 -0.41
N VAL A 45 9.34 1.90 -0.75
CA VAL A 45 10.30 2.33 -1.78
C VAL A 45 9.76 2.23 -3.20
N ASP A 46 8.73 1.41 -3.43
CA ASP A 46 8.17 1.12 -4.76
C ASP A 46 7.40 2.30 -5.35
N VAL A 47 7.11 3.34 -4.56
CA VAL A 47 6.47 4.59 -5.00
C VAL A 47 7.43 5.77 -5.11
N LYS A 48 8.74 5.52 -4.98
CA LYS A 48 9.74 6.55 -5.24
C LYS A 48 9.55 7.10 -6.66
N ASP A 49 9.59 8.42 -6.79
CA ASP A 49 9.33 9.18 -8.04
C ASP A 49 7.87 9.17 -8.54
N LEU A 50 6.96 8.43 -7.88
CA LEU A 50 5.51 8.46 -8.13
C LEU A 50 4.76 9.35 -7.12
N MET A 51 5.36 9.57 -5.96
CA MET A 51 4.87 10.41 -4.87
C MET A 51 6.01 11.29 -4.36
N THR A 52 5.68 12.42 -3.75
CA THR A 52 6.66 13.25 -3.04
C THR A 52 7.12 12.57 -1.74
N ASP A 53 8.34 12.91 -1.27
CA ASP A 53 8.86 12.37 -0.01
C ASP A 53 7.93 12.64 1.18
N GLU A 54 7.26 13.81 1.19
CA GLU A 54 6.25 14.18 2.18
C GLU A 54 5.05 13.23 2.14
N GLU A 55 4.45 13.01 0.97
CA GLU A 55 3.29 12.11 0.81
C GLU A 55 3.65 10.67 1.17
N ILE A 56 4.86 10.21 0.84
CA ILE A 56 5.37 8.89 1.21
C ILE A 56 5.48 8.80 2.73
N HIS A 57 6.07 9.81 3.38
CA HIS A 57 6.22 9.86 4.83
C HIS A 57 4.86 9.87 5.54
N GLU A 58 3.93 10.73 5.12
CA GLU A 58 2.58 10.82 5.67
C GLU A 58 1.80 9.52 5.50
N THR A 59 1.90 8.88 4.33
CA THR A 59 1.23 7.60 4.07
C THR A 59 1.79 6.51 4.98
N LYS A 60 3.11 6.44 5.14
CA LYS A 60 3.77 5.51 6.07
C LYS A 60 3.34 5.75 7.52
N GLU A 61 3.31 7.00 7.99
CA GLU A 61 2.86 7.33 9.34
C GLU A 61 1.36 7.06 9.55
N ALA A 62 0.55 7.26 8.52
CA ALA A 62 -0.86 6.89 8.53
C ALA A 62 -1.06 5.37 8.68
N MET A 63 -0.22 4.54 8.03
CA MET A 63 -0.26 3.08 8.25
C MET A 63 0.03 2.69 9.71
N PHE A 64 0.88 3.42 10.43
CA PHE A 64 1.17 3.14 11.84
C PHE A 64 0.11 3.67 12.81
N THR A 65 -0.53 4.78 12.47
CA THR A 65 -1.47 5.48 13.37
C THR A 65 -2.92 5.02 13.15
N LYS A 66 -3.31 4.79 11.89
CA LYS A 66 -4.63 4.26 11.51
C LYS A 66 -4.61 2.73 11.50
N GLY A 67 -3.44 2.12 11.25
CA GLY A 67 -3.28 0.69 11.29
C GLY A 67 -3.42 0.15 12.69
N ALA A 68 -4.61 -0.35 13.03
CA ALA A 68 -4.92 -0.86 14.36
C ALA A 68 -3.82 -1.83 14.83
N ASN A 69 -2.98 -1.37 15.76
CA ASN A 69 -1.92 -2.14 16.43
C ASN A 69 -0.66 -2.49 15.62
N VAL A 70 -0.30 -1.74 14.57
CA VAL A 70 1.03 -1.91 13.94
C VAL A 70 2.10 -1.31 14.85
N LYS A 71 2.73 -2.14 15.68
CA LYS A 71 3.83 -1.66 16.53
C LYS A 71 5.03 -1.32 15.66
N LYS A 72 5.48 -0.05 15.70
CA LYS A 72 6.70 0.40 15.01
C LYS A 72 7.92 -0.48 15.31
N ILE A 73 7.97 -1.11 16.48
CA ILE A 73 9.05 -2.03 16.89
C ILE A 73 9.27 -3.19 15.90
N TYR A 74 8.21 -3.72 15.28
CA TYR A 74 8.30 -4.82 14.30
C TYR A 74 8.86 -4.37 12.94
N ASN A 75 9.06 -3.06 12.77
CA ASN A 75 9.62 -2.44 11.57
C ASN A 75 11.00 -1.80 11.83
N THR A 76 11.66 -2.18 12.93
CA THR A 76 13.01 -1.71 13.27
C THR A 76 14.06 -2.78 12.99
N ALA A 77 15.30 -2.35 12.73
CA ALA A 77 16.44 -3.25 12.59
C ALA A 77 16.64 -4.18 13.80
N ALA A 78 16.17 -3.77 14.99
CA ALA A 78 16.28 -4.54 16.22
C ALA A 78 15.41 -5.81 16.24
N TYR A 79 14.44 -5.95 15.33
CA TYR A 79 13.55 -7.12 15.24
C TYR A 79 13.90 -8.06 14.07
N ASN A 80 15.19 -8.15 13.68
CA ASN A 80 15.63 -8.91 12.50
C ASN A 80 14.82 -8.58 11.23
N ASN A 81 14.29 -7.36 11.12
CA ASN A 81 13.53 -6.97 9.96
C ASN A 81 14.52 -6.84 8.80
N LEU A 82 14.51 -7.84 7.91
CA LEU A 82 15.41 -7.93 6.77
C LEU A 82 15.20 -6.76 5.80
N ASP A 83 14.03 -6.12 5.85
CA ASP A 83 13.65 -5.05 4.93
C ASP A 83 13.05 -3.83 5.64
N ILE A 84 13.92 -2.90 6.04
CA ILE A 84 13.55 -1.61 6.68
C ILE A 84 12.72 -0.69 5.76
N TYR A 85 12.55 -1.07 4.50
CA TYR A 85 11.84 -0.33 3.46
C TYR A 85 10.37 -0.75 3.31
N GLN A 86 9.94 -1.77 4.06
CA GLN A 86 8.58 -2.27 4.06
C GLN A 86 7.86 -1.96 5.38
N VAL A 87 6.54 -1.85 5.32
CA VAL A 87 5.67 -1.78 6.51
C VAL A 87 4.97 -3.12 6.69
N ASN A 88 5.34 -3.83 7.75
CA ASN A 88 4.75 -5.11 8.14
C ASN A 88 3.38 -4.87 8.78
N CYS A 89 2.32 -5.00 7.98
CA CYS A 89 0.93 -4.85 8.39
C CYS A 89 0.02 -5.59 7.40
N THR A 90 -1.10 -6.16 7.86
CA THR A 90 -2.13 -6.62 6.93
C THR A 90 -2.78 -5.42 6.24
N TYR A 91 -3.14 -5.53 4.96
CA TYR A 91 -3.68 -4.39 4.23
C TYR A 91 -5.02 -3.90 4.81
N TYR A 92 -5.84 -4.82 5.33
CA TYR A 92 -7.05 -4.50 6.07
C TYR A 92 -6.78 -3.70 7.34
N SER A 93 -5.76 -4.11 8.12
CA SER A 93 -5.33 -3.36 9.29
C SER A 93 -4.85 -1.97 8.89
N ALA A 94 -4.03 -1.82 7.84
CA ALA A 94 -3.54 -0.53 7.37
C ALA A 94 -4.70 0.45 7.08
N LEU A 95 -5.83 -0.04 6.57
CA LEU A 95 -7.05 0.76 6.37
C LEU A 95 -7.87 1.03 7.64
N GLY A 96 -7.34 0.70 8.81
CA GLY A 96 -7.98 0.88 10.11
C GLY A 96 -9.16 -0.05 10.33
N ASN A 97 -9.10 -1.27 9.79
CA ASN A 97 -10.19 -2.26 9.86
C ASN A 97 -11.52 -1.67 9.36
N ASN A 98 -11.46 -0.91 8.26
CA ASN A 98 -12.62 -0.25 7.66
C ASN A 98 -13.09 -1.02 6.43
N ASP A 99 -14.20 -1.76 6.57
CA ASP A 99 -14.81 -2.55 5.51
C ASP A 99 -15.04 -1.78 4.21
N LYS A 100 -15.54 -0.54 4.31
CA LYS A 100 -15.84 0.28 3.13
C LYS A 100 -14.56 0.69 2.40
N ALA A 101 -13.55 1.10 3.15
CA ALA A 101 -12.26 1.47 2.57
C ALA A 101 -11.56 0.26 1.93
N TYR A 102 -11.62 -0.90 2.58
CA TYR A 102 -11.03 -2.13 2.07
C TYR A 102 -11.74 -2.64 0.81
N LEU A 103 -13.07 -2.64 0.80
CA LEU A 103 -13.84 -3.00 -0.38
C LEU A 103 -13.55 -2.05 -1.56
N LEU A 104 -13.43 -0.75 -1.29
CA LEU A 104 -13.06 0.23 -2.30
C LEU A 104 -11.63 -0.01 -2.82
N ALA A 105 -10.68 -0.31 -1.94
CA ALA A 105 -9.31 -0.63 -2.34
C ALA A 105 -9.25 -1.86 -3.26
N ARG A 106 -10.01 -2.93 -2.94
CA ARG A 106 -10.12 -4.13 -3.78
C ARG A 106 -10.82 -3.83 -5.11
N ALA A 107 -11.85 -3.00 -5.12
CA ALA A 107 -12.48 -2.55 -6.36
C ALA A 107 -11.47 -1.82 -7.26
N ILE A 108 -10.67 -0.91 -6.70
CA ILE A 108 -9.59 -0.25 -7.45
C ILE A 108 -8.60 -1.29 -8.00
N GLN A 109 -8.15 -2.24 -7.17
CA GLN A 109 -7.22 -3.28 -7.59
C GLN A 109 -7.76 -4.11 -8.77
N PHE A 110 -9.03 -4.50 -8.74
CA PHE A 110 -9.64 -5.37 -9.75
C PHE A 110 -9.92 -4.64 -11.07
N PHE A 111 -10.09 -3.32 -11.02
CA PHE A 111 -10.25 -2.49 -12.22
C PHE A 111 -8.91 -1.95 -12.74
N ALA A 112 -7.82 -2.08 -11.98
CA ALA A 112 -6.49 -1.71 -12.44
C ALA A 112 -5.98 -2.67 -13.54
N PRO A 113 -5.13 -2.21 -14.48
CA PRO A 113 -4.56 -3.08 -15.50
C PRO A 113 -3.69 -4.20 -14.91
N GLY A 114 -4.08 -5.45 -15.16
CA GLY A 114 -3.31 -6.63 -14.78
C GLY A 114 -4.18 -7.80 -14.32
N ILE A 115 -3.52 -8.84 -13.79
CA ILE A 115 -4.15 -10.01 -13.19
C ILE A 115 -4.19 -9.80 -11.67
N PRO A 116 -5.37 -9.64 -11.06
CA PRO A 116 -5.46 -9.39 -9.62
C PRO A 116 -5.12 -10.65 -8.81
N GLN A 117 -4.25 -10.49 -7.82
CA GLN A 117 -3.95 -11.49 -6.81
C GLN A 117 -4.44 -11.01 -5.45
N VAL A 118 -5.09 -11.91 -4.70
CA VAL A 118 -5.60 -11.64 -3.37
C VAL A 118 -4.86 -12.57 -2.42
N TYR A 119 -4.15 -11.99 -1.45
CA TYR A 119 -3.52 -12.76 -0.40
C TYR A 119 -4.57 -13.27 0.58
N TYR A 120 -4.34 -14.44 1.19
CA TYR A 120 -5.37 -15.20 1.91
C TYR A 120 -5.63 -14.73 3.36
N VAL A 121 -4.87 -13.73 3.85
CA VAL A 121 -4.83 -13.30 5.26
C VAL A 121 -5.49 -11.94 5.44
#